data_AF-A0AA85AHC1-F1
#
_entry.id   AF-A0AA85AHC1-F1
#
_cell.length_a   1.000
_cell.length_b   1.000
_cell.length_c   1.000
_cell.angle_alpha   90.00
_cell.angle_beta   90.00
_cell.angle_gamma   90.00
#
_symmetry.space_group_name_H-M   'P 1'
#
loop_
_entity.id
_entity.type
_entity.pdbx_description
1 polymer ?
#
loop_
_entity_poly.entity_id
_entity_poly.type
_entity_poly.pdbx_seq_one_letter_code
_entity_poly.pdbx_strand_id
1 'polypeptide(L)'
;MKRKEDFLYNSVDMDVAEMQSRNVPVQYPKFRVFEKLTSPIANSTQLETSPSTSECKHVGGAIVDNERLYTLVLNMSSAISELTKTINNMSSAITDLNVNVNQLLSNFRESEKPHQFDCGLSSQQFPLSSEEELQMLDTGLSQKETRDRFMAMVTRLSSDDPKASMRFVLSYLLTPEVASKFTLLSTSSKRALQKCTFYGCIRSALTHRFLSSSVNEKDLGKLYDIATQGYFHDIRDKMIKRSRRKDNQVCTDLK
;
A
#
# COMPACT_ATOMS: atom_id res chain seq x y z
N MET A 1 47.85 -5.14 11.13
CA MET A 1 46.80 -4.65 12.04
C MET A 1 46.85 -3.13 12.06
N LYS A 2 46.01 -2.46 11.25
CA LYS A 2 45.85 -1.00 11.21
C LYS A 2 44.38 -0.68 11.48
N ARG A 3 44.13 0.23 12.43
CA ARG A 3 42.80 0.63 12.93
C ARG A 3 41.94 1.22 11.81
N LYS A 4 40.67 0.83 11.78
CA LYS A 4 39.60 1.62 11.14
C LYS A 4 39.30 2.79 12.07
N GLU A 5 39.52 4.01 11.60
CA GLU A 5 39.04 5.22 12.27
C GLU A 5 37.57 5.42 11.86
N ASP A 6 36.72 5.53 12.87
CA ASP A 6 35.28 5.70 12.75
C ASP A 6 34.96 7.09 12.17
N PHE A 7 34.26 7.11 11.04
CA PHE A 7 33.63 8.33 10.51
C PHE A 7 32.37 8.64 11.34
N LEU A 8 32.56 9.19 12.54
CA LEU A 8 31.50 9.83 13.30
C LEU A 8 31.33 11.26 12.79
N TYR A 9 30.24 11.50 12.06
CA TYR A 9 29.83 12.84 11.64
C TYR A 9 29.26 13.58 12.86
N ASN A 10 29.95 14.61 13.34
CA ASN A 10 29.47 15.46 14.42
C ASN A 10 28.30 16.34 13.91
N SER A 11 27.20 16.42 14.67
CA SER A 11 25.94 17.07 14.27
C SER A 11 25.99 18.61 14.22
N VAL A 12 27.17 19.22 14.20
CA VAL A 12 27.35 20.68 14.35
C VAL A 12 27.43 21.40 13.01
N ASP A 13 27.49 20.68 11.88
CA ASP A 13 27.74 21.25 10.54
C ASP A 13 26.61 21.00 9.51
N MET A 14 25.35 20.88 9.97
CA MET A 14 24.20 20.74 9.09
C MET A 14 23.44 22.07 8.94
N ASP A 15 23.43 22.63 7.73
CA ASP A 15 22.51 23.70 7.36
C ASP A 15 21.07 23.16 7.28
N VAL A 16 20.11 23.94 7.79
CA VAL A 16 18.68 23.62 7.75
C VAL A 16 18.01 24.48 6.69
N ALA A 17 17.21 23.85 5.82
CA ALA A 17 16.36 24.56 4.86
C ALA A 17 14.89 24.41 5.26
N GLU A 18 14.14 25.51 5.18
CA GLU A 18 12.69 25.53 5.39
C GLU A 18 11.95 25.51 4.05
N MET A 19 10.92 24.66 3.98
CA MET A 19 10.00 24.62 2.84
C MET A 19 8.56 24.69 3.35
N GLN A 20 7.74 25.55 2.75
CA GLN A 20 6.33 25.66 3.10
C GLN A 20 5.51 24.59 2.38
N SER A 21 4.98 23.65 3.14
CA SER A 21 3.95 22.71 2.67
C SER A 21 2.62 23.09 3.30
N ARG A 22 1.75 23.70 2.47
CA ARG A 22 0.30 23.87 2.69
C ARG A 22 -0.12 24.09 4.16
N ASN A 23 0.43 25.14 4.76
CA ASN A 23 0.16 25.71 6.10
C ASN A 23 1.01 25.24 7.29
N VAL A 24 2.07 24.44 7.11
CA VAL A 24 3.05 24.19 8.18
C VAL A 24 4.48 24.30 7.63
N PRO A 25 5.38 25.07 8.26
CA PRO A 25 6.80 25.08 7.89
C PRO A 25 7.43 23.75 8.34
N VAL A 26 8.10 23.06 7.42
CA VAL A 26 8.84 21.84 7.76
C VAL A 26 10.31 22.04 7.45
N GLN A 27 11.15 21.76 8.44
CA GLN A 27 12.60 21.85 8.38
C GLN A 27 13.20 20.50 8.00
N TYR A 28 14.16 20.50 7.07
CA TYR A 28 14.92 19.30 6.72
C TYR A 28 16.42 19.57 6.66
N PRO A 29 17.26 18.55 6.95
CA PRO A 29 18.71 18.66 6.82
C PRO A 29 19.12 18.86 5.36
N LYS A 30 19.87 19.93 5.08
CA LYS A 30 20.42 20.20 3.76
C LYS A 30 21.85 19.68 3.68
N PHE A 31 22.05 18.63 2.89
CA PHE A 31 23.39 18.14 2.60
C PHE A 31 24.07 19.04 1.57
N ARG A 32 25.15 19.74 1.94
CA ARG A 32 26.04 20.39 0.98
C ARG A 32 26.84 19.30 0.26
N VAL A 33 26.47 19.01 -0.99
CA VAL A 33 27.34 18.25 -1.88
C VAL A 33 28.52 19.17 -2.21
N PHE A 34 29.70 18.87 -1.67
CA PHE A 34 30.92 19.53 -2.09
C PHE A 34 31.19 19.15 -3.55
N GLU A 35 30.96 20.07 -4.48
CA GLU A 35 31.56 20.04 -5.81
C GLU A 35 33.08 20.21 -5.65
N LYS A 36 33.76 19.11 -5.35
CA LYS A 36 35.21 19.01 -5.50
C LYS A 36 35.54 17.71 -6.19
N LEU A 37 35.31 17.70 -7.50
CA LEU A 37 35.97 16.81 -8.45
C LEU A 37 35.89 17.44 -9.85
N THR A 38 36.40 18.66 -9.99
CA THR A 38 36.99 19.06 -11.27
C THR A 38 38.38 18.43 -11.33
N SER A 39 38.50 17.26 -11.94
CA SER A 39 39.77 16.80 -12.49
C SER A 39 39.92 17.40 -13.89
N PRO A 40 40.88 18.29 -14.14
CA PRO A 40 41.28 18.62 -15.50
C PRO A 40 42.30 17.56 -15.95
N ILE A 41 41.91 16.68 -16.87
CA ILE A 41 42.89 15.92 -17.63
C ILE A 41 42.74 16.30 -19.11
N ALA A 42 43.89 16.68 -19.66
CA ALA A 42 44.25 16.79 -21.07
C ALA A 42 43.85 18.08 -21.81
N ASN A 43 44.67 19.11 -21.61
CA ASN A 43 45.17 19.92 -22.74
C ASN A 43 46.67 20.15 -22.53
N SER A 44 47.51 19.39 -23.23
CA SER A 44 48.88 19.80 -23.54
C SER A 44 49.38 19.05 -24.77
N THR A 45 49.13 19.66 -25.92
CA THR A 45 49.90 19.47 -27.15
C THR A 45 51.13 20.38 -27.09
N GLN A 46 52.31 19.79 -27.35
CA GLN A 46 53.57 20.32 -27.92
C GLN A 46 54.75 19.64 -27.19
N LEU A 47 55.43 18.64 -27.78
CA LEU A 47 56.41 18.74 -28.87
C LEU A 47 57.61 19.64 -28.48
N GLU A 48 58.70 19.01 -28.03
CA GLU A 48 60.11 19.43 -28.24
C GLU A 48 61.04 18.25 -27.84
N THR A 49 61.58 17.59 -28.87
CA THR A 49 62.96 17.10 -29.12
C THR A 49 64.04 17.40 -28.05
N SER A 50 65.06 16.59 -27.68
CA SER A 50 65.88 15.53 -28.32
C SER A 50 66.64 14.68 -27.24
N PRO A 51 67.78 13.99 -27.50
CA PRO A 51 67.88 12.52 -27.45
C PRO A 51 68.72 12.00 -26.26
N SER A 52 68.51 10.74 -25.88
CA SER A 52 69.50 10.03 -25.05
C SER A 52 69.57 8.59 -25.50
N THR A 53 70.71 8.29 -26.12
CA THR A 53 71.21 6.96 -26.45
C THR A 53 71.24 6.10 -25.20
N SER A 54 70.45 5.02 -25.18
CA SER A 54 70.77 3.87 -24.35
C SER A 54 70.61 2.61 -25.20
N GLU A 55 71.74 1.93 -25.37
CA GLU A 55 71.87 0.64 -26.00
C GLU A 55 70.97 -0.36 -25.26
N CYS A 56 69.95 -0.89 -25.93
CA CYS A 56 69.27 -2.10 -25.47
C CYS A 56 69.63 -3.24 -26.41
N LYS A 57 70.43 -4.15 -25.86
CA LYS A 57 70.89 -5.38 -26.50
C LYS A 57 69.69 -6.23 -26.91
N HIS A 58 69.82 -6.80 -28.10
CA HIS A 58 68.90 -7.75 -28.70
C HIS A 58 68.64 -8.92 -27.74
N VAL A 59 67.44 -8.97 -27.14
CA VAL A 59 66.88 -10.17 -26.54
C VAL A 59 65.72 -10.59 -27.44
N GLY A 60 65.95 -11.65 -28.20
CA GLY A 60 64.91 -12.28 -29.00
C GLY A 60 63.80 -12.87 -28.12
N GLY A 61 62.60 -12.92 -28.68
CA GLY A 61 61.56 -13.84 -28.22
C GLY A 61 60.32 -13.19 -27.63
N ALA A 62 59.57 -12.45 -28.45
CA ALA A 62 58.12 -12.56 -28.64
C ALA A 62 57.63 -11.26 -29.31
N ILE A 63 57.73 -11.20 -30.64
CA ILE A 63 56.83 -10.33 -31.39
C ILE A 63 55.45 -10.94 -31.12
N VAL A 64 54.71 -10.37 -30.17
CA VAL A 64 53.32 -10.75 -29.98
C VAL A 64 52.63 -10.44 -31.30
N ASP A 65 52.25 -11.49 -32.03
CA ASP A 65 51.64 -11.41 -33.35
C ASP A 65 50.54 -10.35 -33.33
N ASN A 66 50.75 -9.25 -34.08
CA ASN A 66 49.82 -8.13 -34.16
C ASN A 66 48.41 -8.60 -34.56
N GLU A 67 48.31 -9.71 -35.32
CA GLU A 67 47.07 -10.40 -35.65
C GLU A 67 46.31 -10.95 -34.44
N ARG A 68 47.01 -11.50 -33.42
CA ARG A 68 46.37 -11.99 -32.18
C ARG A 68 45.77 -10.84 -31.39
N LEU A 69 46.46 -9.70 -31.38
CA LEU A 69 46.02 -8.49 -30.70
C LEU A 69 44.80 -7.88 -31.37
N TYR A 70 44.78 -7.83 -32.71
CA TYR A 70 43.63 -7.41 -33.50
C TYR A 70 42.40 -8.31 -33.30
N THR A 71 42.61 -9.64 -33.29
CA THR A 71 41.54 -10.62 -33.04
C THR A 71 40.95 -10.49 -31.64
N LEU A 72 41.79 -10.25 -30.63
CA LEU A 72 41.35 -10.03 -29.25
C LEU A 72 40.47 -8.77 -29.15
N VAL A 73 40.90 -7.67 -29.76
CA VAL A 73 40.16 -6.40 -29.77
C VAL A 73 38.80 -6.58 -30.45
N LEU A 74 38.75 -7.27 -31.59
CA LEU A 74 37.49 -7.57 -32.29
C LEU A 74 36.52 -8.39 -31.42
N ASN A 75 37.03 -9.42 -30.72
CA ASN A 75 36.21 -10.24 -29.84
C ASN A 75 35.68 -9.45 -28.64
N MET A 76 36.50 -8.56 -28.06
CA MET A 76 36.07 -7.65 -27.00
C MET A 76 34.99 -6.67 -27.50
N SER A 77 35.17 -6.08 -28.68
CA SER A 77 34.17 -5.20 -29.29
C SER A 77 32.85 -5.93 -29.53
N SER A 78 32.89 -7.19 -29.99
CA SER A 78 31.69 -8.01 -30.14
C SER A 78 31.02 -8.29 -28.81
N ALA A 79 31.77 -8.66 -27.77
CA ALA A 79 31.23 -8.94 -26.43
C ALA A 79 30.61 -7.69 -25.79
N ILE A 80 31.23 -6.52 -25.98
CA ILE A 80 30.70 -5.23 -25.52
C ILE A 80 29.38 -4.93 -26.24
N SER A 81 29.29 -5.17 -27.56
CA SER A 81 28.07 -4.93 -28.33
C SER A 81 26.89 -5.79 -27.85
N GLU A 82 27.12 -7.08 -27.62
CA GLU A 82 26.11 -7.99 -27.08
C GLU A 82 25.67 -7.59 -25.66
N LEU A 83 26.61 -7.15 -24.82
CA LEU A 83 26.30 -6.63 -23.49
C LEU A 83 25.44 -5.37 -23.57
N THR A 84 25.79 -4.40 -24.43
CA THR A 84 25.02 -3.18 -24.65
C THR A 84 23.60 -3.49 -25.10
N LYS A 85 23.42 -4.44 -26.02
CA LYS A 85 22.11 -4.89 -26.49
C LYS A 85 21.27 -5.48 -25.34
N THR A 86 21.89 -6.31 -24.51
CA THR A 86 21.23 -6.92 -23.35
C THR A 86 20.77 -5.86 -22.34
N ILE A 87 21.64 -4.87 -22.06
CA ILE A 87 21.31 -3.74 -21.16
C ILE A 87 20.14 -2.94 -21.70
N ASN A 88 20.13 -2.62 -23.00
CA ASN A 88 19.04 -1.87 -23.62
C ASN A 88 17.71 -2.62 -23.53
N ASN A 89 17.71 -3.94 -23.77
CA ASN A 89 16.50 -4.77 -23.63
C ASN A 89 15.98 -4.79 -22.18
N MET A 90 16.88 -4.91 -21.19
CA MET A 90 16.50 -4.84 -19.78
C MET A 90 15.95 -3.46 -19.40
N SER A 91 16.56 -2.38 -19.90
CA SER A 91 16.11 -1.01 -19.67
C SER A 91 14.69 -0.76 -20.22
N SER A 92 14.41 -1.30 -21.41
CA SER A 92 13.05 -1.29 -21.99
C SER A 92 12.07 -2.01 -21.09
N ALA A 93 12.38 -3.25 -20.66
CA ALA A 93 11.50 -4.03 -19.81
C ALA A 93 11.23 -3.38 -18.44
N ILE A 94 12.23 -2.71 -17.85
CA ILE A 94 12.07 -1.93 -16.61
C ILE A 94 11.13 -0.74 -16.83
N THR A 95 11.26 -0.05 -17.97
CA THR A 95 10.40 1.08 -18.33
C THR A 95 8.95 0.62 -18.50
N ASP A 96 8.73 -0.48 -19.21
CA ASP A 96 7.40 -1.07 -19.39
C ASP A 96 6.78 -1.50 -18.06
N LEU A 97 7.57 -2.13 -17.19
CA LEU A 97 7.14 -2.48 -15.83
C LEU A 97 6.78 -1.23 -15.01
N ASN A 98 7.59 -0.17 -15.11
CA ASN A 98 7.33 1.08 -14.40
C ASN A 98 6.02 1.74 -14.88
N VAL A 99 5.72 1.72 -16.18
CA VAL A 99 4.42 2.19 -16.71
C VAL A 99 3.28 1.36 -16.10
N ASN A 100 3.40 0.03 -16.09
CA ASN A 100 2.39 -0.87 -15.53
C ASN A 100 2.18 -0.65 -14.03
N VAL A 101 3.26 -0.47 -13.26
CA VAL A 101 3.20 -0.19 -11.81
C VAL A 101 2.56 1.18 -11.56
N ASN A 102 2.92 2.22 -12.32
CA ASN A 102 2.31 3.54 -12.19
C ASN A 102 0.83 3.53 -12.57
N GLN A 103 0.43 2.75 -13.57
CA GLN A 103 -0.96 2.53 -13.92
C GLN A 103 -1.71 1.83 -12.78
N LEU A 104 -1.12 0.79 -12.19
CA LEU A 104 -1.67 0.09 -11.03
C LEU A 104 -1.80 1.01 -9.81
N LEU A 105 -0.77 1.83 -9.52
CA LEU A 105 -0.79 2.83 -8.46
C LEU A 105 -1.83 3.94 -8.70
N SER A 106 -2.05 4.34 -9.96
CA SER A 106 -3.11 5.30 -10.30
C SER A 106 -4.50 4.72 -10.04
N ASN A 107 -4.71 3.43 -10.35
CA ASN A 107 -5.94 2.71 -10.02
C ASN A 107 -6.15 2.59 -8.50
N PHE A 108 -5.07 2.50 -7.70
CA PHE A 108 -5.15 2.53 -6.24
C PHE A 108 -5.41 3.92 -5.67
N ARG A 109 -4.82 4.98 -6.23
CA ARG A 109 -4.98 6.36 -5.72
C ARG A 109 -6.38 6.93 -5.93
N GLU A 110 -7.12 6.50 -6.94
CA GLU A 110 -8.55 6.83 -7.06
C GLU A 110 -9.37 6.24 -5.89
N SER A 111 -8.91 5.15 -5.27
CA SER A 111 -9.56 4.49 -4.12
C SER A 111 -9.27 5.16 -2.76
N GLU A 112 -8.42 6.18 -2.67
CA GLU A 112 -7.85 6.67 -1.39
C GLU A 112 -8.31 8.08 -0.96
N LYS A 113 -9.14 8.77 -1.76
CA LYS A 113 -9.96 9.89 -1.24
C LYS A 113 -11.01 9.31 -0.28
N PRO A 114 -11.56 10.07 0.70
CA PRO A 114 -12.73 9.62 1.45
C PRO A 114 -13.86 9.41 0.44
N HIS A 115 -13.95 8.17 -0.01
CA HIS A 115 -14.72 7.78 -1.18
C HIS A 115 -16.17 7.83 -0.72
N GLN A 116 -16.91 8.83 -1.21
CA GLN A 116 -18.35 8.76 -1.25
C GLN A 116 -18.66 7.47 -2.01
N PHE A 117 -19.08 6.43 -1.29
CA PHE A 117 -19.26 5.10 -1.87
C PHE A 117 -20.46 5.16 -2.81
N ASP A 118 -20.20 5.31 -4.09
CA ASP A 118 -21.24 5.30 -5.11
C ASP A 118 -21.62 3.85 -5.46
N CYS A 119 -22.39 3.23 -4.56
CA CYS A 119 -23.00 1.92 -4.81
C CYS A 119 -24.11 1.98 -5.90
N GLY A 120 -24.20 3.05 -6.70
CA GLY A 120 -25.43 3.41 -7.43
C GLY A 120 -26.50 4.00 -6.50
N LEU A 121 -26.19 4.08 -5.20
CA LEU A 121 -26.89 4.85 -4.19
C LEU A 121 -26.05 6.11 -3.99
N SER A 122 -26.09 7.03 -4.95
CA SER A 122 -25.11 8.10 -5.25
C SER A 122 -24.65 9.01 -4.08
N SER A 123 -25.09 8.81 -2.84
CA SER A 123 -24.60 9.55 -1.67
C SER A 123 -24.65 8.79 -0.33
N GLN A 124 -24.78 7.45 -0.30
CA GLN A 124 -24.94 6.76 0.98
C GLN A 124 -23.65 6.82 1.82
N GLN A 125 -23.69 7.57 2.92
CA GLN A 125 -22.61 7.67 3.88
C GLN A 125 -22.85 6.67 5.01
N PHE A 126 -21.94 5.71 5.16
CA PHE A 126 -21.95 4.80 6.31
C PHE A 126 -21.40 5.50 7.55
N PRO A 127 -21.85 5.12 8.76
CA PRO A 127 -22.80 4.05 9.08
C PRO A 127 -24.28 4.43 8.84
N LEU A 128 -25.10 3.44 8.48
CA LEU A 128 -26.55 3.59 8.32
C LEU A 128 -27.19 3.94 9.67
N SER A 129 -27.91 5.04 9.68
CA SER A 129 -28.51 5.69 10.84
C SER A 129 -30.01 5.44 10.98
N SER A 130 -30.68 5.03 9.90
CA SER A 130 -32.12 4.76 9.89
C SER A 130 -32.49 3.40 9.25
N GLU A 131 -33.73 2.98 9.45
CA GLU A 131 -34.26 1.74 8.85
C GLU A 131 -34.53 1.90 7.36
N GLU A 132 -34.91 3.11 6.95
CA GLU A 132 -35.15 3.48 5.55
C GLU A 132 -33.86 3.35 4.75
N GLU A 133 -32.74 3.80 5.30
CA GLU A 133 -31.41 3.61 4.70
C GLU A 133 -31.04 2.14 4.52
N LEU A 134 -31.41 1.31 5.49
CA LEU A 134 -31.21 -0.14 5.43
C LEU A 134 -32.07 -0.79 4.34
N GLN A 135 -33.33 -0.36 4.21
CA GLN A 135 -34.25 -0.84 3.18
C GLN A 135 -33.82 -0.40 1.78
N MET A 136 -33.31 0.83 1.62
CA MET A 136 -32.73 1.31 0.37
C MET A 136 -31.51 0.47 -0.02
N LEU A 137 -30.62 0.16 0.94
CA LEU A 137 -29.50 -0.74 0.72
C LEU A 137 -29.97 -2.12 0.25
N ASP A 138 -30.88 -2.76 0.99
CA ASP A 138 -31.40 -4.09 0.64
C ASP A 138 -32.06 -4.12 -0.75
N THR A 139 -32.79 -3.05 -1.11
CA THR A 139 -33.40 -2.91 -2.45
C THR A 139 -32.33 -2.72 -3.52
N GLY A 140 -31.35 -1.85 -3.28
CA GLY A 140 -30.24 -1.59 -4.20
C GLY A 140 -29.40 -2.84 -4.48
N LEU A 141 -29.20 -3.70 -3.47
CA LEU A 141 -28.48 -4.96 -3.61
C LEU A 141 -29.18 -5.99 -4.51
N SER A 142 -30.42 -5.73 -4.93
CA SER A 142 -31.08 -6.52 -5.99
C SER A 142 -30.45 -6.29 -7.35
N GLN A 143 -29.81 -5.14 -7.58
CA GLN A 143 -29.08 -4.85 -8.80
C GLN A 143 -27.69 -5.47 -8.75
N LYS A 144 -27.34 -6.24 -9.79
CA LYS A 144 -26.06 -6.97 -9.85
C LYS A 144 -24.87 -6.04 -9.68
N GLU A 145 -24.84 -4.91 -10.38
CA GLU A 145 -23.73 -3.96 -10.33
C GLU A 145 -23.54 -3.36 -8.92
N THR A 146 -24.62 -2.91 -8.28
CA THR A 146 -24.61 -2.43 -6.89
C THR A 146 -24.11 -3.50 -5.93
N ARG A 147 -24.59 -4.74 -6.09
CA ARG A 147 -24.15 -5.87 -5.28
C ARG A 147 -22.66 -6.16 -5.44
N ASP A 148 -22.16 -6.18 -6.68
CA ASP A 148 -20.75 -6.45 -6.97
C ASP A 148 -19.85 -5.35 -6.36
N ARG A 149 -20.26 -4.08 -6.45
CA ARG A 149 -19.58 -2.95 -5.78
C ARG A 149 -19.61 -3.07 -4.25
N PHE A 150 -20.76 -3.43 -3.66
CA PHE A 150 -20.89 -3.64 -2.22
C PHE A 150 -20.00 -4.78 -1.72
N MET A 151 -19.95 -5.90 -2.45
CA MET A 151 -19.08 -7.02 -2.11
C MET A 151 -17.59 -6.65 -2.22
N ALA A 152 -17.20 -5.84 -3.21
CA ALA A 152 -15.84 -5.29 -3.31
C ALA A 152 -15.49 -4.42 -2.10
N MET A 153 -16.42 -3.57 -1.65
CA MET A 153 -16.27 -2.76 -0.43
C MET A 153 -16.07 -3.63 0.82
N VAL A 154 -16.93 -4.63 1.03
CA VAL A 154 -16.80 -5.57 2.15
C VAL A 154 -15.44 -6.25 2.12
N THR A 155 -15.01 -6.73 0.95
CA THR A 155 -13.71 -7.39 0.77
C THR A 155 -12.56 -6.47 1.15
N ARG A 156 -12.62 -5.18 0.79
CA ARG A 156 -11.60 -4.17 1.14
C ARG A 156 -11.57 -3.83 2.63
N LEU A 157 -12.71 -3.82 3.31
CA LEU A 157 -12.80 -3.57 4.76
C LEU A 157 -12.36 -4.77 5.61
N SER A 158 -12.26 -5.95 5.02
CA SER A 158 -11.96 -7.18 5.76
C SER A 158 -10.50 -7.22 6.22
N SER A 159 -10.29 -7.68 7.46
CA SER A 159 -8.98 -7.98 8.03
C SER A 159 -8.56 -9.42 7.72
N ASP A 160 -7.47 -9.88 8.31
CA ASP A 160 -6.97 -11.26 8.15
C ASP A 160 -7.65 -12.27 9.07
N ASP A 161 -8.52 -11.80 9.98
CA ASP A 161 -9.32 -12.65 10.85
C ASP A 161 -10.80 -12.60 10.44
N PRO A 162 -11.45 -13.75 10.14
CA PRO A 162 -12.85 -13.77 9.69
C PRO A 162 -13.82 -13.25 10.76
N LYS A 163 -13.52 -13.47 12.05
CA LYS A 163 -14.38 -13.03 13.15
C LYS A 163 -14.30 -11.51 13.32
N ALA A 164 -13.11 -10.94 13.29
CA ALA A 164 -12.85 -9.50 13.36
C ALA A 164 -13.39 -8.79 12.12
N SER A 165 -13.21 -9.36 10.92
CA SER A 165 -13.75 -8.83 9.68
C SER A 165 -15.27 -8.66 9.75
N MET A 166 -15.98 -9.70 10.19
CA MET A 166 -17.44 -9.63 10.35
C MET A 166 -17.86 -8.52 11.34
N ARG A 167 -17.19 -8.43 12.48
CA ARG A 167 -17.47 -7.37 13.48
C ARG A 167 -17.20 -5.98 12.93
N PHE A 168 -16.07 -5.81 12.24
CA PHE A 168 -15.65 -4.53 11.69
C PHE A 168 -16.62 -4.06 10.61
N VAL A 169 -16.97 -4.92 9.66
CA VAL A 169 -17.94 -4.61 8.60
C VAL A 169 -19.30 -4.23 9.20
N LEU A 170 -19.81 -4.99 10.17
CA LEU A 170 -21.06 -4.62 10.85
C LEU A 170 -20.98 -3.27 11.57
N SER A 171 -19.84 -2.98 12.22
CA SER A 171 -19.63 -1.70 12.90
C SER A 171 -19.49 -0.52 11.94
N TYR A 172 -18.95 -0.76 10.74
CA TYR A 172 -18.85 0.24 9.69
C TYR A 172 -20.23 0.51 9.07
N LEU A 173 -21.02 -0.53 8.85
CA LEU A 173 -22.32 -0.41 8.18
C LEU A 173 -23.44 0.09 9.08
N LEU A 174 -23.44 -0.23 10.37
CA LEU A 174 -24.58 0.01 11.25
C LEU A 174 -24.21 0.94 12.41
N THR A 175 -25.05 1.97 12.61
CA THR A 175 -25.04 2.73 13.85
C THR A 175 -25.48 1.85 15.02
N PRO A 176 -25.00 2.12 16.26
CA PRO A 176 -25.46 1.41 17.45
C PRO A 176 -26.99 1.41 17.63
N GLU A 177 -27.64 2.50 17.24
CA GLU A 177 -29.08 2.71 17.32
C GLU A 177 -29.83 1.74 16.41
N VAL A 178 -29.40 1.61 15.15
CA VAL A 178 -29.96 0.64 14.19
C VAL A 178 -29.61 -0.79 14.61
N ALA A 179 -28.33 -1.05 14.91
CA ALA A 179 -27.84 -2.37 15.29
C ALA A 179 -28.57 -2.95 16.52
N SER A 180 -29.00 -2.10 17.47
CA SER A 180 -29.73 -2.54 18.67
C SER A 180 -31.10 -3.17 18.38
N LYS A 181 -31.71 -2.86 17.21
CA LYS A 181 -33.01 -3.38 16.76
C LYS A 181 -32.92 -4.77 16.12
N PHE A 182 -31.70 -5.25 15.86
CA PHE A 182 -31.45 -6.53 15.22
C PHE A 182 -31.01 -7.61 16.22
N THR A 183 -31.32 -8.85 15.85
CA THR A 183 -30.75 -10.07 16.40
C THR A 183 -30.33 -10.98 15.25
N LEU A 184 -29.38 -11.89 15.49
CA LEU A 184 -28.99 -12.85 14.46
C LEU A 184 -30.19 -13.72 14.04
N LEU A 185 -30.91 -14.25 15.03
CA LEU A 185 -32.17 -14.99 14.86
C LEU A 185 -33.33 -14.09 15.31
N SER A 186 -34.47 -14.12 14.60
CA SER A 186 -35.63 -13.29 14.97
C SER A 186 -36.09 -13.62 16.39
N THR A 187 -36.41 -12.58 17.16
CA THR A 187 -37.18 -12.72 18.41
C THR A 187 -38.53 -12.02 18.22
N SER A 188 -39.52 -12.27 19.09
CA SER A 188 -40.85 -11.63 19.00
C SER A 188 -40.82 -10.10 18.94
N SER A 189 -39.73 -9.46 19.40
CA SER A 189 -39.53 -8.01 19.39
C SER A 189 -38.44 -7.49 18.43
N LYS A 190 -37.73 -8.34 17.66
CA LYS A 190 -36.53 -7.92 16.90
C LYS A 190 -36.40 -8.62 15.54
N ARG A 191 -35.90 -7.87 14.55
CA ARG A 191 -35.70 -8.37 13.18
C ARG A 191 -34.51 -9.34 13.11
N ALA A 192 -34.67 -10.40 12.33
CA ALA A 192 -33.59 -11.33 12.02
C ALA A 192 -32.66 -10.71 10.98
N LEU A 193 -31.39 -10.49 11.35
CA LEU A 193 -30.37 -10.04 10.42
C LEU A 193 -30.20 -11.04 9.24
N GLN A 194 -30.43 -12.33 9.49
CA GLN A 194 -30.38 -13.37 8.46
C GLN A 194 -31.39 -13.16 7.32
N LYS A 195 -32.42 -12.35 7.50
CA LYS A 195 -33.39 -12.03 6.45
C LYS A 195 -32.96 -10.85 5.57
N CYS A 196 -31.92 -10.11 5.97
CA CYS A 196 -31.44 -8.96 5.22
C CYS A 196 -30.48 -9.39 4.10
N THR A 197 -30.70 -8.86 2.90
CA THR A 197 -29.88 -9.17 1.71
C THR A 197 -28.44 -8.73 1.90
N PHE A 198 -28.21 -7.56 2.52
CA PHE A 198 -26.87 -7.05 2.80
C PHE A 198 -26.06 -8.01 3.68
N TYR A 199 -26.69 -8.67 4.65
CA TYR A 199 -25.99 -9.63 5.51
C TYR A 199 -25.56 -10.88 4.74
N GLY A 200 -26.42 -11.37 3.84
CA GLY A 200 -26.06 -12.44 2.90
C GLY A 200 -24.87 -12.05 2.02
N CYS A 201 -24.85 -10.81 1.52
CA CYS A 201 -23.75 -10.29 0.71
C CYS A 201 -22.44 -10.19 1.51
N ILE A 202 -22.48 -9.73 2.76
CA ILE A 202 -21.30 -9.70 3.64
C ILE A 202 -20.75 -11.11 3.83
N ARG A 203 -21.60 -12.07 4.21
CA ARG A 203 -21.18 -13.46 4.41
C ARG A 203 -20.55 -14.02 3.15
N SER A 204 -21.17 -13.83 1.99
CA SER A 204 -20.65 -14.31 0.70
C SER A 204 -19.28 -13.70 0.38
N ALA A 205 -19.14 -12.38 0.50
CA ALA A 205 -17.87 -11.70 0.22
C ALA A 205 -16.74 -12.18 1.13
N LEU A 206 -17.00 -12.28 2.44
CA LEU A 206 -16.02 -12.81 3.39
C LEU A 206 -15.70 -14.28 3.10
N THR A 207 -16.71 -15.08 2.77
CA THR A 207 -16.55 -16.50 2.43
C THR A 207 -15.65 -16.67 1.22
N HIS A 208 -15.86 -15.89 0.15
CA HIS A 208 -14.97 -15.90 -1.02
C HIS A 208 -13.51 -15.53 -0.66
N ARG A 209 -13.32 -14.59 0.26
CA ARG A 209 -11.98 -14.20 0.73
C ARG A 209 -11.29 -15.30 1.54
N PHE A 210 -11.99 -15.93 2.49
CA PHE A 210 -11.39 -16.89 3.44
C PHE A 210 -11.48 -18.36 3.03
N LEU A 211 -12.32 -18.73 2.06
CA LEU A 211 -12.29 -20.08 1.48
C LEU A 211 -10.99 -20.36 0.72
N SER A 212 -10.34 -19.31 0.22
CA SER A 212 -9.02 -19.41 -0.39
C SER A 212 -7.92 -19.79 0.61
N SER A 213 -8.17 -19.68 1.92
CA SER A 213 -7.17 -19.84 2.99
C SER A 213 -7.33 -21.14 3.80
N SER A 214 -7.84 -22.22 3.21
CA SER A 214 -7.98 -23.59 3.78
C SER A 214 -9.01 -23.79 4.89
N VAL A 215 -9.78 -22.76 5.27
CA VAL A 215 -10.83 -22.88 6.29
C VAL A 215 -12.07 -23.52 5.67
N ASN A 216 -12.65 -24.52 6.34
CA ASN A 216 -13.88 -25.13 5.86
C ASN A 216 -15.07 -24.14 5.99
N GLU A 217 -15.97 -24.17 5.00
CA GLU A 217 -17.10 -23.24 4.90
C GLU A 217 -18.03 -23.27 6.14
N LYS A 218 -18.21 -24.47 6.72
CA LYS A 218 -19.11 -24.69 7.85
C LYS A 218 -18.60 -24.00 9.12
N ASP A 219 -17.31 -24.11 9.42
CA ASP A 219 -16.69 -23.51 10.59
C ASP A 219 -16.55 -22.00 10.41
N LEU A 220 -16.30 -21.55 9.18
CA LEU A 220 -16.34 -20.13 8.84
C LEU A 220 -17.73 -19.53 9.10
N GLY A 221 -18.79 -20.25 8.71
CA GLY A 221 -20.17 -19.88 9.01
C GLY A 221 -20.45 -19.73 10.51
N LYS A 222 -19.93 -20.64 11.34
CA LYS A 222 -20.06 -20.55 12.81
C LYS A 222 -19.30 -19.35 13.36
N LEU A 223 -18.10 -19.06 12.85
CA LEU A 223 -17.32 -17.90 13.27
C LEU A 223 -18.06 -16.59 12.99
N TYR A 224 -18.71 -16.49 11.84
CA TYR A 224 -19.57 -15.35 11.50
C TYR A 224 -20.76 -15.23 12.46
N ASP A 225 -21.44 -16.33 12.76
CA ASP A 225 -22.58 -16.31 13.68
C ASP A 225 -22.15 -15.85 15.08
N ILE A 226 -21.03 -16.36 15.60
CA ILE A 226 -20.44 -15.94 16.89
C ILE A 226 -20.05 -14.47 16.85
N ALA A 227 -19.42 -14.02 15.76
CA ALA A 227 -19.01 -12.63 15.58
C ALA A 227 -20.21 -11.68 15.62
N THR A 228 -21.24 -11.98 14.82
CA THR A 228 -22.46 -11.19 14.69
C THR A 228 -23.26 -11.17 16.00
N GLN A 229 -23.43 -12.31 16.67
CA GLN A 229 -24.11 -12.37 17.96
C GLN A 229 -23.38 -11.54 19.02
N GLY A 230 -22.06 -11.70 19.12
CA GLY A 230 -21.22 -10.95 20.05
C GLY A 230 -21.28 -9.45 19.79
N TYR A 231 -21.21 -9.02 18.52
CA TYR A 231 -21.36 -7.61 18.15
C TYR A 231 -22.67 -7.02 18.64
N PHE A 232 -23.81 -7.67 18.36
CA PHE A 232 -25.10 -7.14 18.81
C PHE A 232 -25.26 -7.16 20.33
N HIS A 233 -24.69 -8.16 21.01
CA HIS A 233 -24.66 -8.19 22.47
C HIS A 233 -23.91 -6.98 23.03
N ASP A 234 -22.71 -6.71 22.52
CA ASP A 234 -21.86 -5.59 22.95
C ASP A 234 -22.53 -4.23 22.68
N ILE A 235 -23.19 -4.07 21.53
CA ILE A 235 -23.94 -2.85 21.21
C ILE A 235 -25.09 -2.64 22.19
N ARG A 236 -25.87 -3.68 22.50
CA ARG A 236 -26.99 -3.55 23.45
C ARG A 236 -26.50 -3.21 24.85
N ASP A 237 -25.44 -3.86 25.32
CA ASP A 237 -24.85 -3.55 26.62
C ASP A 237 -24.36 -2.09 26.68
N LYS A 238 -23.69 -1.62 25.61
CA LYS A 238 -23.29 -0.21 25.46
C LYS A 238 -24.48 0.74 25.50
N MET A 239 -25.59 0.40 24.82
CA MET A 239 -26.80 1.22 24.79
C MET A 239 -27.47 1.31 26.16
N ILE A 240 -27.57 0.20 26.90
CA ILE A 240 -28.11 0.17 28.27
C ILE A 240 -27.25 1.05 29.20
N LYS A 241 -25.92 0.91 29.11
CA LYS A 241 -24.97 1.74 29.88
C LYS A 241 -25.11 3.22 29.55
N ARG A 242 -25.35 3.59 28.28
CA ARG A 242 -25.59 4.98 27.86
C ARG A 242 -26.89 5.54 28.44
N SER A 243 -27.98 4.77 28.45
CA SER A 243 -29.26 5.20 29.04
C SER A 243 -29.10 5.55 30.52
N ARG A 244 -28.50 4.63 31.29
CA ARG A 244 -28.27 4.85 32.74
C ARG A 244 -27.46 6.11 33.04
N ARG A 245 -26.48 6.45 32.20
CA ARG A 245 -25.69 7.68 32.37
C ARG A 245 -26.51 8.93 32.11
N LYS A 246 -27.39 8.91 31.10
CA LYS A 246 -28.30 10.04 30.81
C LYS A 246 -29.29 10.24 31.96
N ASP A 247 -29.89 9.17 32.46
CA ASP A 247 -30.85 9.24 33.58
C ASP A 247 -30.18 9.77 34.86
N ASN A 248 -28.95 9.34 35.14
CA ASN A 248 -28.16 9.85 36.26
C ASN A 248 -27.76 11.32 36.11
N GLN A 249 -27.45 11.78 34.89
CA GLN A 249 -27.09 13.17 34.60
C GLN A 249 -28.31 14.11 34.74
N VAL A 250 -29.47 13.69 34.22
CA VAL A 250 -30.72 14.46 34.37
C VAL A 250 -31.08 14.62 35.85
N CYS A 251 -30.80 13.61 36.67
CA CYS A 251 -31.07 13.67 38.11
C CYS A 251 -30.11 14.60 38.89
N THR A 252 -28.91 14.88 38.37
CA THR A 252 -27.96 15.83 38.98
C THR A 252 -28.22 17.28 38.59
N ASP A 253 -28.76 17.51 37.39
CA ASP A 253 -29.00 18.87 36.87
C ASP A 253 -30.32 19.49 37.41
N LEU A 254 -31.13 18.69 38.13
CA LEU A 254 -32.41 19.06 38.73
C LEU A 254 -32.32 19.36 40.25
N LYS A 255 -31.11 19.52 40.80
CA LYS A 255 -30.85 19.71 42.23
C LYS A 255 -30.06 20.99 42.48
#